data_AF-A0A962T2I6-F1
#
_entry.id   AF-A0A962T2I6-F1
#
_cell.length_a   1.000
_cell.length_b   1.000
_cell.length_c   1.000
_cell.angle_alpha   90.00
_cell.angle_beta   90.00
_cell.angle_gamma   90.00
#
_symmetry.space_group_name_H-M   'P 1'
#
loop_
_entity.id
_entity.type
_entity.pdbx_description
1 polymer ?
#
loop_
_entity_poly.entity_id
_entity_poly.type
_entity_poly.pdbx_seq_one_letter_code
_entity_poly.pdbx_strand_id
1 'polypeptide(L)'
;PWFEGSFYGAQEVSNSLRQFSALIDDAELSQRTEALINREEARIRIELAPWRERLQGKRALLYTGGVKSWSIVSALQELGVTVVATGTKKSTEEDKARIRELMGEEAHLIEDGNPRGLLDLARTYQADILVAGGRNLYTALKARLPFLDINQEREHGYAGYQGLVTLARELARSLESPIWEAVRRPAPWAQGLTSVSSPLNRLETDSTLLEMRHG
;
A
#
# COMPACT_ATOMS: atom_id res chain seq x y z
N PRO A 1 -13.02 -20.08 26.39
CA PRO A 1 -12.86 -18.62 26.15
C PRO A 1 -12.25 -18.43 24.75
N TRP A 2 -12.51 -17.29 24.11
CA TRP A 2 -11.85 -16.90 22.87
C TRP A 2 -11.48 -15.41 22.96
N PHE A 3 -10.46 -15.00 22.22
CA PHE A 3 -10.10 -13.60 22.01
C PHE A 3 -9.70 -13.37 20.55
N GLU A 4 -9.71 -12.12 20.11
CA GLU A 4 -9.21 -11.72 18.81
C GLU A 4 -7.83 -11.08 18.95
N GLY A 5 -6.83 -11.65 18.26
CA GLY A 5 -5.46 -11.13 18.25
C GLY A 5 -4.89 -11.11 16.84
N SER A 6 -3.83 -10.34 16.64
CA SER A 6 -3.12 -10.25 15.37
C SER A 6 -1.64 -10.59 15.51
N PHE A 7 -1.12 -11.23 14.47
CA PHE A 7 0.30 -11.53 14.34
C PHE A 7 0.97 -10.67 13.25
N TYR A 8 0.36 -9.55 12.86
CA TYR A 8 0.97 -8.59 11.93
C TYR A 8 1.34 -7.31 12.70
N GLY A 9 2.61 -6.92 12.64
CA GLY A 9 3.15 -5.89 13.53
C GLY A 9 3.74 -6.51 14.80
N ALA A 10 4.84 -5.97 15.31
CA ALA A 10 5.48 -6.50 16.49
C ALA A 10 4.64 -6.23 17.73
N GLN A 11 4.04 -5.04 17.82
CA GLN A 11 3.18 -4.67 18.93
C GLN A 11 1.97 -5.59 19.04
N GLU A 12 1.34 -5.92 17.90
CA GLU A 12 0.20 -6.83 17.87
C GLU A 12 0.58 -8.26 18.25
N VAL A 13 1.75 -8.72 17.82
CA VAL A 13 2.29 -10.03 18.25
C VAL A 13 2.50 -10.04 19.76
N SER A 14 3.14 -9.01 20.32
CA SER A 14 3.33 -8.87 21.77
C SER A 14 1.99 -8.84 22.52
N ASN A 15 1.02 -8.08 22.04
CA ASN A 15 -0.31 -7.99 22.64
C ASN A 15 -1.04 -9.35 22.60
N SER A 16 -0.97 -10.06 21.48
CA SER A 16 -1.57 -11.39 21.33
C SER A 16 -0.93 -12.39 22.29
N LEU A 17 0.40 -12.38 22.43
CA LEU A 17 1.12 -13.23 23.39
C LEU A 17 0.70 -12.96 24.83
N ARG A 18 0.57 -11.68 25.22
CA ARG A 18 0.06 -11.29 26.55
C ARG A 18 -1.36 -11.78 26.80
N GLN A 19 -2.23 -11.69 25.80
CA GLN A 19 -3.61 -12.18 25.91
C GLN A 19 -3.65 -13.71 26.05
N PHE A 20 -2.80 -14.45 25.31
CA PHE A 20 -2.66 -15.89 25.50
C PHE A 20 -2.25 -16.24 26.93
N SER A 21 -1.19 -15.60 27.46
CA SER A 21 -0.74 -15.90 28.83
C SER A 21 -1.77 -15.51 29.89
N ALA A 22 -2.45 -14.38 29.72
CA ALA A 22 -3.48 -13.92 30.65
C ALA A 22 -4.70 -14.87 30.69
N LEU A 23 -5.10 -15.45 29.56
CA LEU A 23 -6.21 -16.40 29.51
C LEU A 23 -5.87 -17.77 30.07
N ILE A 24 -4.60 -18.16 30.01
CA ILE A 24 -4.12 -19.41 30.63
C ILE A 24 -4.00 -19.25 32.15
N ASP A 25 -3.83 -18.01 32.62
CA ASP A 25 -3.75 -17.63 34.04
C ASP A 25 -2.63 -18.37 34.80
N ASP A 26 -1.47 -18.47 34.16
CA ASP A 26 -0.26 -19.07 34.73
C ASP A 26 0.83 -18.00 34.89
N ALA A 27 1.30 -17.82 36.14
CA ALA A 27 2.26 -16.79 36.50
C ALA A 27 3.65 -17.02 35.89
N GLU A 28 4.10 -18.27 35.81
CA GLU A 28 5.40 -18.62 35.23
C GLU A 28 5.38 -18.39 33.71
N LEU A 29 4.30 -18.81 33.04
CA LEU A 29 4.07 -18.57 31.63
C LEU A 29 4.02 -17.08 31.32
N SER A 30 3.31 -16.30 32.14
CA SER A 30 3.23 -14.83 31.97
C SER A 30 4.62 -14.19 32.08
N GLN A 31 5.44 -14.60 33.04
CA GLN A 31 6.82 -14.12 33.19
C GLN A 31 7.68 -14.49 31.97
N ARG A 32 7.58 -15.75 31.50
CA ARG A 32 8.31 -16.23 30.31
C ARG A 32 7.86 -15.52 29.03
N THR A 33 6.58 -15.20 28.92
CA THR A 33 6.01 -14.41 27.81
C THR A 33 6.60 -13.00 27.78
N GLU A 34 6.65 -12.29 28.90
CA GLU A 34 7.27 -10.96 28.94
C GLU A 34 8.77 -11.01 28.65
N ALA A 35 9.49 -12.03 29.14
CA ALA A 35 10.91 -12.22 28.82
C ALA A 35 11.12 -12.43 27.30
N LEU A 36 10.25 -13.22 26.66
CA LEU A 36 10.26 -13.43 25.21
C LEU A 36 9.99 -12.11 24.46
N ILE A 37 8.94 -11.38 24.84
CA ILE A 37 8.54 -10.12 24.21
C ILE A 37 9.70 -9.12 24.26
N ASN A 38 10.27 -8.90 25.45
CA ASN A 38 11.39 -7.95 25.61
C ASN A 38 12.59 -8.31 24.73
N ARG A 39 12.93 -9.60 24.65
CA ARG A 39 14.02 -10.09 23.78
C ARG A 39 13.72 -9.83 22.30
N GLU A 40 12.53 -10.22 21.84
CA GLU A 40 12.16 -10.09 20.43
C GLU A 40 11.99 -8.64 19.99
N GLU A 41 11.34 -7.81 20.80
CA GLU A 41 11.17 -6.38 20.52
C GLU A 41 12.51 -5.64 20.47
N ALA A 42 13.46 -5.97 21.37
CA ALA A 42 14.80 -5.39 21.31
C ALA A 42 15.52 -5.78 20.01
N ARG A 43 15.44 -7.07 19.62
CA ARG A 43 16.05 -7.58 18.39
C ARG A 43 15.47 -6.90 17.15
N ILE A 44 14.14 -6.94 16.99
CA ILE A 44 13.49 -6.40 15.80
C ILE A 44 13.56 -4.88 15.72
N ARG A 45 13.64 -4.15 16.85
CA ARG A 45 13.87 -2.70 16.82
C ARG A 45 15.17 -2.35 16.11
N ILE A 46 16.24 -3.11 16.35
CA ILE A 46 17.53 -2.95 15.69
C ILE A 46 17.42 -3.34 14.21
N GLU A 47 16.82 -4.50 13.91
CA GLU A 47 16.66 -4.96 12.52
C GLU A 47 15.79 -4.04 11.66
N LEU A 48 14.76 -3.40 12.25
CA LEU A 48 13.82 -2.51 11.57
C LEU A 48 14.34 -1.09 11.37
N ALA A 49 15.31 -0.65 12.17
CA ALA A 49 15.84 0.73 12.10
C ALA A 49 16.18 1.19 10.67
N PRO A 50 16.99 0.46 9.87
CA PRO A 50 17.32 0.89 8.51
C PRO A 50 16.11 0.88 7.55
N TRP A 51 15.10 0.04 7.81
CA TRP A 51 13.91 -0.02 6.96
C TRP A 51 12.94 1.11 7.30
N ARG A 52 12.76 1.42 8.58
CA ARG A 52 11.94 2.56 9.02
C ARG A 52 12.44 3.87 8.42
N GLU A 53 13.76 4.09 8.39
CA GLU A 53 14.33 5.28 7.74
C GLU A 53 13.92 5.41 6.27
N ARG A 54 13.90 4.30 5.52
CA ARG A 54 13.54 4.27 4.10
C ARG A 54 12.04 4.38 3.84
N LEU A 55 11.24 3.84 4.76
CA LEU A 55 9.78 3.74 4.65
C LEU A 55 9.04 4.91 5.31
N GLN A 56 9.72 5.71 6.14
CA GLN A 56 9.11 6.84 6.84
C GLN A 56 8.44 7.80 5.85
N GLY A 57 7.16 8.10 6.10
CA GLY A 57 6.39 9.05 5.31
C GLY A 57 5.88 8.51 3.98
N LYS A 58 6.16 7.24 3.65
CA LYS A 58 5.56 6.59 2.47
C LYS A 58 4.06 6.40 2.67
N ARG A 59 3.31 6.49 1.58
CA ARG A 59 1.85 6.42 1.56
C ARG A 59 1.39 5.14 0.87
N ALA A 60 0.58 4.33 1.55
CA ALA A 60 0.07 3.07 1.01
C ALA A 60 -1.44 3.10 0.80
N LEU A 61 -1.89 2.61 -0.36
CA LEU A 61 -3.28 2.23 -0.57
C LEU A 61 -3.42 0.74 -0.27
N LEU A 62 -4.23 0.38 0.72
CA LEU A 62 -4.41 -1.01 1.16
C LEU A 62 -5.75 -1.58 0.68
N TYR A 63 -5.73 -2.47 -0.30
CA TYR A 63 -6.95 -3.12 -0.79
C TYR A 63 -6.88 -4.64 -0.60
N THR A 64 -7.29 -5.09 0.59
CA THR A 64 -7.37 -6.51 0.97
C THR A 64 -8.76 -6.86 1.51
N GLY A 65 -9.01 -8.16 1.68
CA GLY A 65 -10.25 -8.65 2.30
C GLY A 65 -10.32 -8.28 3.79
N GLY A 66 -11.53 -8.03 4.27
CA GLY A 66 -11.77 -7.27 5.50
C GLY A 66 -11.18 -7.78 6.82
N VAL A 67 -11.01 -9.09 7.00
CA VAL A 67 -10.43 -9.66 8.23
C VAL A 67 -8.93 -9.41 8.41
N LYS A 68 -8.23 -8.95 7.35
CA LYS A 68 -6.79 -8.62 7.42
C LYS A 68 -6.54 -7.12 7.49
N SER A 69 -7.55 -6.28 7.21
CA SER A 69 -7.31 -4.87 6.93
C SER A 69 -6.71 -4.13 8.12
N TRP A 70 -7.31 -4.22 9.31
CA TRP A 70 -6.80 -3.50 10.50
C TRP A 70 -5.40 -3.98 10.93
N SER A 71 -5.14 -5.28 10.87
CA SER A 71 -3.85 -5.88 11.21
C SER A 71 -2.72 -5.40 10.31
N ILE A 72 -2.99 -5.29 9.00
CA ILE A 72 -2.00 -4.79 8.04
C ILE A 72 -1.85 -3.27 8.16
N VAL A 73 -2.92 -2.53 8.49
CA VAL A 73 -2.82 -1.09 8.81
C VAL A 73 -1.85 -0.87 9.97
N SER A 74 -2.02 -1.60 11.08
CA SER A 74 -1.14 -1.52 12.25
C SER A 74 0.33 -1.80 11.87
N ALA A 75 0.58 -2.89 11.13
CA ALA A 75 1.93 -3.23 10.68
C ALA A 75 2.56 -2.17 9.76
N LEU A 76 1.79 -1.57 8.84
CA LEU A 76 2.30 -0.51 7.96
C LEU A 76 2.64 0.76 8.74
N GLN A 77 1.78 1.15 9.69
CA GLN A 77 2.03 2.32 10.54
C GLN A 77 3.24 2.14 11.46
N GLU A 78 3.44 0.93 12.01
CA GLU A 78 4.62 0.59 12.80
C GLU A 78 5.93 0.74 11.99
N LEU A 79 5.87 0.61 10.66
CA LEU A 79 6.98 0.82 9.74
C LEU A 79 7.12 2.28 9.26
N GLY A 80 6.26 3.18 9.72
CA GLY A 80 6.25 4.59 9.28
C GLY A 80 5.52 4.84 7.96
N VAL A 81 4.78 3.85 7.46
CA VAL A 81 3.98 3.95 6.23
C VAL A 81 2.55 4.36 6.57
N THR A 82 2.13 5.51 6.04
CA THR A 82 0.77 6.04 6.23
C THR A 82 -0.20 5.32 5.30
N VAL A 83 -1.22 4.67 5.85
CA VAL A 83 -2.30 4.08 5.03
C VAL A 83 -3.30 5.19 4.70
N VAL A 84 -3.41 5.54 3.42
CA VAL A 84 -4.24 6.67 2.97
C VAL A 84 -5.64 6.26 2.55
N ALA A 85 -5.81 4.99 2.17
CA ALA A 85 -7.10 4.42 1.90
C ALA A 85 -7.08 2.91 2.16
N THR A 86 -8.18 2.35 2.68
CA THR A 86 -8.29 0.92 2.92
C THR A 86 -9.65 0.31 2.58
N GLY A 87 -9.66 -0.91 2.05
CA GLY A 87 -10.87 -1.68 1.81
C GLY A 87 -11.48 -2.26 3.10
N THR A 88 -12.76 -1.97 3.34
CA THR A 88 -13.51 -2.42 4.53
C THR A 88 -14.75 -3.25 4.21
N LYS A 89 -14.95 -3.62 2.94
CA LYS A 89 -16.16 -4.30 2.45
C LYS A 89 -16.54 -5.59 3.20
N LYS A 90 -15.56 -6.30 3.75
CA LYS A 90 -15.77 -7.55 4.51
C LYS A 90 -15.35 -7.44 5.98
N SER A 91 -15.15 -6.22 6.48
CA SER A 91 -14.73 -5.96 7.86
C SER A 91 -15.96 -5.87 8.77
N THR A 92 -15.83 -6.32 10.01
CA THR A 92 -16.85 -6.12 11.04
C THR A 92 -16.96 -4.63 11.42
N GLU A 93 -18.00 -4.24 12.16
CA GLU A 93 -18.09 -2.86 12.66
C GLU A 93 -16.97 -2.54 13.65
N GLU A 94 -16.54 -3.52 14.44
CA GLU A 94 -15.40 -3.43 15.35
C GLU A 94 -14.08 -3.22 14.59
N ASP A 95 -13.86 -3.98 13.51
CA ASP A 95 -12.71 -3.79 12.62
C ASP A 95 -12.72 -2.40 12.00
N LYS A 96 -13.87 -1.92 11.53
CA LYS A 96 -14.00 -0.58 10.95
C LYS A 96 -13.72 0.51 11.97
N ALA A 97 -14.13 0.34 13.22
CA ALA A 97 -13.82 1.27 14.30
C ALA A 97 -12.31 1.34 14.55
N ARG A 98 -11.65 0.18 14.69
CA ARG A 98 -10.18 0.10 14.84
C ARG A 98 -9.44 0.71 13.65
N ILE A 99 -9.91 0.45 12.43
CA ILE A 99 -9.33 1.02 11.20
C ILE A 99 -9.42 2.55 11.22
N ARG A 100 -10.56 3.12 11.61
CA ARG A 100 -10.71 4.59 11.70
C ARG A 100 -9.81 5.20 12.78
N GLU A 101 -9.71 4.54 13.94
CA GLU A 101 -8.82 4.96 15.02
C GLU A 101 -7.35 4.95 14.56
N LEU A 102 -6.92 3.87 13.91
CA LEU A 102 -5.56 3.74 13.39
C LEU A 102 -5.28 4.77 12.29
N MET A 103 -6.15 4.88 11.29
CA MET A 103 -5.85 5.68 10.10
C MET A 103 -6.04 7.19 10.28
N GLY A 104 -6.78 7.62 11.30
CA GLY A 104 -7.10 9.03 11.51
C GLY A 104 -8.10 9.61 10.50
N GLU A 105 -8.35 10.92 10.58
CA GLU A 105 -9.42 11.60 9.82
C GLU A 105 -9.17 11.68 8.31
N GLU A 106 -7.92 11.64 7.86
CA GLU A 106 -7.55 11.83 6.44
C GLU A 106 -7.79 10.60 5.56
N ALA A 107 -8.14 9.47 6.17
CA ALA A 107 -8.06 8.18 5.53
C ALA A 107 -9.39 7.73 4.92
N HIS A 108 -9.35 7.24 3.68
CA HIS A 108 -10.55 6.89 2.93
C HIS A 108 -10.90 5.40 3.02
N LEU A 109 -12.16 5.08 3.32
CA LEU A 109 -12.66 3.70 3.31
C LEU A 109 -13.19 3.33 1.91
N ILE A 110 -12.63 2.29 1.31
CA ILE A 110 -12.95 1.84 -0.04
C ILE A 110 -14.11 0.85 0.00
N GLU A 111 -15.23 1.20 -0.62
CA GLU A 111 -16.43 0.36 -0.72
C GLU A 111 -16.48 -0.51 -1.99
N ASP A 112 -16.01 0.04 -3.11
CA ASP A 112 -15.84 -0.68 -4.39
C ASP A 112 -14.39 -0.61 -4.84
N GLY A 113 -13.80 -1.77 -5.13
CA GLY A 113 -12.42 -1.89 -5.58
C GLY A 113 -12.33 -2.38 -7.01
N ASN A 114 -13.13 -1.80 -7.89
CA ASN A 114 -12.90 -1.93 -9.31
C ASN A 114 -11.51 -1.35 -9.66
N PRO A 115 -10.81 -1.89 -10.68
CA PRO A 115 -9.44 -1.51 -10.99
C PRO A 115 -9.23 -0.01 -11.24
N ARG A 116 -10.17 0.65 -11.93
CA ARG A 116 -10.06 2.07 -12.27
C ARG A 116 -10.15 2.93 -11.02
N GLY A 117 -11.15 2.67 -10.16
CA GLY A 117 -11.35 3.39 -8.91
C GLY A 117 -10.15 3.29 -7.97
N LEU A 118 -9.52 2.12 -7.86
CA LEU A 118 -8.30 1.95 -7.07
C LEU A 118 -7.14 2.83 -7.57
N LEU A 119 -6.98 2.94 -8.90
CA LEU A 119 -5.95 3.81 -9.48
C LEU A 119 -6.28 5.29 -9.34
N ASP A 120 -7.55 5.67 -9.44
CA ASP A 120 -8.00 7.04 -9.19
C ASP A 120 -7.75 7.44 -7.73
N LEU A 121 -8.10 6.57 -6.77
CA LEU A 121 -7.80 6.77 -5.35
C LEU A 121 -6.30 6.86 -5.09
N ALA A 122 -5.49 5.97 -5.69
CA ALA A 122 -4.03 6.04 -5.55
C ALA A 122 -3.47 7.38 -6.03
N ARG A 123 -4.02 7.95 -7.11
CA ARG A 123 -3.63 9.29 -7.59
C ARG A 123 -4.12 10.40 -6.66
N THR A 124 -5.40 10.40 -6.31
CA THR A 124 -6.03 11.43 -5.46
C THR A 124 -5.34 11.55 -4.11
N TYR A 125 -5.05 10.41 -3.49
CA TYR A 125 -4.42 10.35 -2.17
C TYR A 125 -2.89 10.21 -2.23
N GLN A 126 -2.29 10.34 -3.42
CA GLN A 126 -0.83 10.28 -3.63
C GLN A 126 -0.19 9.05 -2.97
N ALA A 127 -0.76 7.87 -3.22
CA ALA A 127 -0.20 6.62 -2.72
C ALA A 127 1.09 6.28 -3.49
N ASP A 128 2.15 5.98 -2.75
CA ASP A 128 3.43 5.51 -3.28
C ASP A 128 3.38 4.02 -3.67
N ILE A 129 2.50 3.23 -3.03
CA ILE A 129 2.38 1.79 -3.25
C ILE A 129 0.95 1.30 -3.10
N LEU A 130 0.58 0.33 -3.94
CA LEU A 130 -0.63 -0.48 -3.79
C LEU A 130 -0.29 -1.78 -3.05
N VAL A 131 -0.90 -1.98 -1.88
CA VAL A 131 -0.83 -3.23 -1.12
C VAL A 131 -2.16 -3.96 -1.31
N ALA A 132 -2.17 -5.05 -2.08
CA ALA A 132 -3.41 -5.75 -2.42
C ALA A 132 -3.16 -7.24 -2.74
N GLY A 133 -4.17 -7.98 -3.17
CA GLY A 133 -3.98 -9.35 -3.69
C GLY A 133 -3.57 -9.38 -5.16
N GLY A 134 -2.96 -10.48 -5.61
CA GLY A 134 -2.40 -10.67 -6.96
C GLY A 134 -3.31 -10.31 -8.16
N ARG A 135 -4.64 -10.33 -8.02
CA ARG A 135 -5.57 -9.83 -9.04
C ARG A 135 -5.34 -8.35 -9.43
N ASN A 136 -4.73 -7.56 -8.55
CA ASN A 136 -4.44 -6.14 -8.79
C ASN A 136 -3.01 -5.88 -9.29
N LEU A 137 -2.15 -6.91 -9.35
CA LEU A 137 -0.74 -6.79 -9.71
C LEU A 137 -0.56 -6.09 -11.05
N TYR A 138 -1.11 -6.67 -12.13
CA TYR A 138 -0.91 -6.15 -13.48
C TYR A 138 -1.57 -4.78 -13.69
N THR A 139 -2.66 -4.49 -12.98
CA THR A 139 -3.30 -3.16 -12.99
C THR A 139 -2.34 -2.11 -12.43
N ALA A 140 -1.72 -2.38 -11.27
CA ALA A 140 -0.76 -1.47 -10.66
C ALA A 140 0.49 -1.28 -11.53
N LEU A 141 1.06 -2.38 -12.05
CA LEU A 141 2.26 -2.32 -12.88
C LEU A 141 2.04 -1.54 -14.18
N LYS A 142 0.90 -1.73 -14.87
CA LYS A 142 0.54 -0.94 -16.06
C LYS A 142 0.35 0.53 -15.74
N ALA A 143 -0.10 0.85 -14.53
CA ALA A 143 -0.21 2.21 -14.03
C ALA A 143 1.11 2.79 -13.47
N ARG A 144 2.21 2.02 -13.51
CA ARG A 144 3.53 2.40 -12.97
C ARG A 144 3.50 2.69 -11.46
N LEU A 145 2.60 2.03 -10.75
CA LEU A 145 2.43 2.09 -9.31
C LEU A 145 3.11 0.86 -8.68
N PRO A 146 4.04 1.06 -7.73
CA PRO A 146 4.59 -0.02 -6.92
C PRO A 146 3.50 -0.92 -6.32
N PHE A 147 3.82 -2.20 -6.17
CA PHE A 147 2.85 -3.20 -5.74
C PHE A 147 3.47 -4.17 -4.73
N LEU A 148 2.68 -4.53 -3.71
CA LEU A 148 3.00 -5.62 -2.79
C LEU A 148 1.81 -6.56 -2.66
N ASP A 149 2.04 -7.86 -2.87
CA ASP A 149 1.02 -8.88 -2.60
C ASP A 149 0.94 -9.21 -1.10
N ILE A 150 -0.25 -9.07 -0.54
CA ILE A 150 -0.55 -9.36 0.87
C ILE A 150 -1.49 -10.57 1.05
N ASN A 151 -1.92 -11.21 -0.03
CA ASN A 151 -2.89 -12.29 0.02
C ASN A 151 -2.24 -13.68 0.19
N GLN A 152 -3.03 -14.75 0.18
CA GLN A 152 -2.56 -16.11 0.47
C GLN A 152 -1.57 -16.68 -0.55
N GLU A 153 -1.58 -16.14 -1.78
CA GLU A 153 -0.70 -16.57 -2.88
C GLU A 153 0.69 -15.93 -2.84
N ARG A 154 0.97 -15.11 -1.82
CA ARG A 154 2.26 -14.43 -1.66
C ARG A 154 3.40 -15.41 -1.41
N GLU A 155 4.59 -15.05 -1.87
CA GLU A 155 5.82 -15.82 -1.68
C GLU A 155 6.39 -15.70 -0.25
N HIS A 156 6.08 -14.60 0.46
CA HIS A 156 6.69 -14.27 1.74
C HIS A 156 5.70 -14.23 2.91
N GLY A 157 6.09 -14.81 4.04
CA GLY A 157 5.32 -14.72 5.29
C GLY A 157 5.58 -13.40 6.01
N TYR A 158 4.51 -12.68 6.38
CA TYR A 158 4.60 -11.40 7.12
C TYR A 158 4.09 -11.48 8.56
N ALA A 159 3.75 -12.67 9.04
CA ALA A 159 3.30 -12.87 10.42
C ALA A 159 4.49 -13.03 11.39
N GLY A 160 4.31 -12.60 12.63
CA GLY A 160 5.30 -12.63 13.69
C GLY A 160 6.35 -11.52 13.58
N TYR A 161 7.23 -11.45 14.58
CA TYR A 161 8.32 -10.48 14.66
C TYR A 161 9.19 -10.46 13.39
N GLN A 162 9.62 -11.63 12.90
CA GLN A 162 10.42 -11.72 11.67
C GLN A 162 9.62 -11.38 10.41
N GLY A 163 8.31 -11.63 10.45
CA GLY A 163 7.39 -11.29 9.37
C GLY A 163 7.34 -9.79 9.12
N LEU A 164 7.39 -8.97 10.18
CA LEU A 164 7.44 -7.52 10.06
C LEU A 164 8.73 -7.04 9.36
N VAL A 165 9.89 -7.62 9.70
CA VAL A 165 11.16 -7.31 9.03
C VAL A 165 11.11 -7.69 7.54
N THR A 166 10.47 -8.83 7.24
CA THR A 166 10.28 -9.30 5.86
C THR A 166 9.35 -8.36 5.09
N LEU A 167 8.24 -7.93 5.70
CA LEU A 167 7.33 -6.94 5.12
C LEU A 167 8.06 -5.64 4.81
N ALA A 168 8.87 -5.13 5.75
CA ALA A 168 9.63 -3.90 5.58
C ALA A 168 10.62 -3.99 4.40
N ARG A 169 11.33 -5.11 4.29
CA ARG A 169 12.25 -5.39 3.19
C ARG A 169 11.53 -5.40 1.84
N GLU A 170 10.40 -6.10 1.76
CA GLU A 170 9.65 -6.24 0.50
C GLU A 170 8.97 -4.94 0.08
N LEU A 171 8.48 -4.14 1.04
CA LEU A 171 8.01 -2.77 0.78
C LEU A 171 9.12 -1.91 0.17
N ALA A 172 10.29 -1.88 0.81
CA ALA A 172 11.43 -1.09 0.33
C ALA A 172 11.90 -1.56 -1.04
N ARG A 173 11.99 -2.89 -1.26
CA ARG A 173 12.34 -3.49 -2.55
C ARG A 173 11.37 -3.08 -3.66
N SER A 174 10.07 -3.10 -3.36
CA SER A 174 9.04 -2.72 -4.33
C SER A 174 9.09 -1.23 -4.61
N LEU A 175 9.17 -0.37 -3.60
CA LEU A 175 9.21 1.09 -3.74
C LEU A 175 10.45 1.60 -4.48
N GLU A 176 11.61 1.01 -4.20
CA GLU A 176 12.91 1.52 -4.66
C GLU A 176 13.44 0.80 -5.90
N SER A 177 12.63 -0.06 -6.53
CA SER A 177 13.04 -0.77 -7.73
C SER A 177 13.47 0.21 -8.84
N PRO A 178 14.66 0.02 -9.46
CA PRO A 178 15.16 0.93 -10.50
C PRO A 178 14.28 0.92 -11.75
N ILE A 179 13.41 -0.08 -11.91
CA ILE A 179 12.45 -0.15 -13.00
C ILE A 179 11.57 1.09 -13.06
N TRP A 180 11.27 1.70 -11.90
CA TRP A 180 10.34 2.81 -11.85
C TRP A 180 10.88 4.07 -12.53
N GLU A 181 12.19 4.28 -12.42
CA GLU A 181 12.83 5.36 -13.16
C GLU A 181 12.73 5.09 -14.67
N ALA A 182 13.07 3.86 -15.10
CA ALA A 182 13.05 3.48 -16.51
C ALA A 182 11.66 3.60 -17.15
N VAL A 183 10.59 3.18 -16.46
CA VAL A 183 9.22 3.23 -17.02
C VAL A 183 8.56 4.61 -16.90
N ARG A 184 9.10 5.51 -16.07
CA ARG A 184 8.59 6.89 -15.93
C ARG A 184 9.31 7.89 -16.83
N ARG A 185 10.52 7.59 -17.30
CA ARG A 185 11.19 8.40 -18.33
C ARG A 185 10.37 8.39 -19.64
N PRO A 186 10.34 9.51 -20.38
CA PRO A 186 9.81 9.53 -21.75
C PRO A 186 10.53 8.48 -22.60
N ALA A 187 9.80 7.88 -23.55
CA ALA A 187 10.42 6.95 -24.48
C ALA A 187 11.58 7.63 -25.21
N PRO A 188 12.74 6.96 -25.41
CA PRO A 188 13.90 7.57 -26.06
C PRO A 188 13.58 8.16 -27.44
N TRP A 189 12.68 7.54 -28.19
CA TRP A 189 12.23 8.01 -29.51
C TRP A 189 11.15 9.12 -29.46
N ALA A 190 10.60 9.43 -28.28
CA ALA A 190 9.73 10.59 -28.10
C ALA A 190 10.53 11.88 -27.86
N GLN A 191 11.81 11.77 -27.51
CA GLN A 191 12.73 12.91 -27.42
C GLN A 191 13.22 13.23 -28.85
N GLY A 192 12.59 14.21 -29.50
CA GLY A 192 12.94 14.62 -30.87
C GLY A 192 11.77 14.77 -31.83
N LEU A 193 10.54 14.43 -31.42
CA LEU A 193 9.33 14.88 -32.13
C LEU A 193 9.06 16.36 -31.81
N THR A 194 10.00 17.24 -32.16
CA THR A 194 9.62 18.62 -32.51
C THR A 194 8.56 18.51 -33.57
N SER A 195 7.39 19.08 -33.30
CA SER A 195 6.21 19.10 -34.16
C SER A 195 6.59 19.12 -35.64
N VAL A 196 6.51 17.98 -36.31
CA VAL A 196 6.36 18.00 -37.76
C VAL A 196 4.98 18.60 -37.96
N SER A 197 4.93 19.91 -38.23
CA SER A 197 3.70 20.56 -38.65
C SER A 197 3.18 19.78 -39.84
N SER A 198 2.10 19.03 -39.65
CA SER A 198 1.48 18.29 -40.73
C SER A 198 1.10 19.31 -41.82
N PRO A 199 1.51 19.12 -43.09
CA PRO A 199 1.10 19.99 -44.18
C PRO A 199 -0.42 19.98 -44.44
N LEU A 200 -1.18 19.12 -43.75
CA LEU A 200 -2.64 19.04 -43.84
C LEU A 200 -3.38 20.21 -43.17
N ASN A 201 -2.74 21.02 -42.32
CA ASN A 201 -3.38 22.18 -41.68
C ASN A 201 -3.36 23.47 -42.53
N ARG A 202 -3.00 23.40 -43.82
CA ARG A 202 -2.86 24.58 -44.69
C ARG A 202 -3.94 24.71 -45.78
N LEU A 203 -5.04 23.97 -45.69
CA LEU A 203 -6.11 23.98 -46.70
C LEU A 203 -7.47 24.47 -46.19
N GLU A 204 -7.57 25.05 -44.99
CA GLU A 204 -8.82 25.61 -44.46
C GLU A 204 -8.70 27.07 -44.02
N THR A 205 -8.05 27.92 -44.81
CA THR A 205 -8.23 29.38 -44.71
C THR A 205 -7.97 30.05 -46.06
N ASP A 206 -8.79 29.77 -47.08
CA ASP A 206 -8.92 30.67 -48.24
C ASP A 206 -10.20 30.40 -49.07
N SER A 207 -11.36 30.34 -48.40
CA SER A 207 -12.66 30.26 -49.08
C SER A 207 -13.46 31.56 -48.95
N THR A 208 -12.84 32.72 -49.18
CA THR A 208 -13.53 34.03 -49.21
C THR A 208 -13.20 34.88 -50.43
N LEU A 209 -12.96 34.26 -51.60
CA LEU A 209 -12.87 34.97 -52.88
C LEU A 209 -13.54 34.18 -54.02
N LEU A 210 -14.86 33.99 -53.95
CA LEU A 210 -15.63 33.51 -55.11
C LEU A 210 -17.13 33.87 -55.06
N GLU A 211 -17.45 35.10 -54.68
CA GLU A 211 -18.75 35.71 -55.01
C GLU A 211 -18.52 37.18 -55.37
N MET A 212 -18.30 37.49 -56.64
CA MET A 212 -18.60 38.79 -57.28
C MET A 212 -18.21 38.75 -58.77
N ARG A 213 -18.90 37.93 -59.58
CA ARG A 213 -19.06 38.14 -61.03
C ARG A 213 -20.31 37.43 -61.54
N HIS A 214 -21.49 38.00 -61.25
CA HIS A 214 -22.65 38.03 -62.14
C HIS A 214 -23.71 38.97 -61.53
N GLY A 215 -24.01 40.05 -62.24
CA GLY A 215 -24.88 41.16 -61.83
C GLY A 215 -24.36 42.46 -62.42
#